data_AF-A0A1Q9NTY3-F1
#
_entry.id   AF-A0A1Q9NTY3-F1
#
_cell.length_a   1.000
_cell.length_b   1.000
_cell.length_c   1.000
_cell.angle_alpha   90.00
_cell.angle_beta   90.00
_cell.angle_gamma   90.00
#
_symmetry.space_group_name_H-M   'P 1'
#
loop_
_entity.id
_entity.type
_entity.pdbx_description
1 polymer ?
#
loop_
_entity_poly.entity_id
_entity_poly.type
_entity_poly.pdbx_seq_one_letter_code
_entity_poly.pdbx_strand_id
1 'polypeptide(L)'
;MTDRAVLNIILDNEFEDRFQKEPNKAVDVILPLLNSNPLLYKCIQNFYKRVPINRLLVGDGGCTDDSISVLKQFPRVEIFDHTEFVSQGFSIKKLIEACETEYMIYFHADVFLEEKWFDVMYANREKNPWFESGRKMVTLIVWDPKHDQNERAYSGSQFGLSSALKKVAEKIDDDFLQRNEDLIIAELVGMENYTKVTETFHYHQMLSKRGEKEPPMLLDFIPPKIRRKDDPVWEKRIYTMQWKGLVKYCEPNGYLRNGVRSSIKILRKLNAFEDEKEKEWVNNTNPVWFDIIWGRTNISDVLRKLINKVF
;
A
#
# COMPACT_ATOMS: atom_id res chain seq x y z
N MET A 1 -5.45 11.88 -16.96
CA MET A 1 -6.56 10.91 -16.83
C MET A 1 -6.54 10.37 -15.41
N THR A 2 -7.51 10.74 -14.58
CA THR A 2 -7.69 10.13 -13.25
C THR A 2 -8.15 8.69 -13.44
N ASP A 3 -7.37 7.74 -12.92
CA ASP A 3 -7.67 6.31 -12.95
C ASP A 3 -8.86 6.04 -12.00
N ARG A 4 -10.08 6.30 -12.48
CA ARG A 4 -11.34 6.09 -11.73
C ARG A 4 -11.54 4.64 -11.30
N ALA A 5 -10.78 3.70 -11.87
CA ALA A 5 -10.86 2.29 -11.50
C ALA A 5 -10.63 2.08 -10.00
N VAL A 6 -9.66 2.77 -9.40
CA VAL A 6 -9.34 2.59 -7.98
C VAL A 6 -10.40 3.19 -7.07
N LEU A 7 -10.97 4.34 -7.42
CA LEU A 7 -12.08 4.93 -6.65
C LEU A 7 -13.32 4.04 -6.70
N ASN A 8 -13.65 3.50 -7.87
CA ASN A 8 -14.76 2.57 -8.00
C ASN A 8 -14.53 1.32 -7.14
N ILE A 9 -13.30 0.81 -7.06
CA ILE A 9 -12.95 -0.31 -6.17
C ILE A 9 -13.12 0.07 -4.69
N ILE A 10 -12.68 1.26 -4.28
CA ILE A 10 -12.80 1.72 -2.88
C ILE A 10 -14.27 1.92 -2.47
N LEU A 11 -15.09 2.45 -3.38
CA LEU A 11 -16.50 2.75 -3.14
C LEU A 11 -17.43 1.54 -3.33
N ASP A 12 -16.93 0.44 -3.90
CA ASP A 12 -17.68 -0.79 -4.10
C ASP A 12 -17.96 -1.49 -2.77
N ASN A 13 -19.24 -1.65 -2.44
CA ASN A 13 -19.70 -2.28 -1.20
C ASN A 13 -20.25 -3.69 -1.42
N GLU A 14 -20.31 -4.17 -2.67
CA GLU A 14 -20.87 -5.49 -2.96
C GLU A 14 -19.81 -6.57 -2.75
N PHE A 15 -20.09 -7.48 -1.81
CA PHE A 15 -19.31 -8.70 -1.69
C PHE A 15 -19.68 -9.67 -2.82
N GLU A 16 -18.67 -10.08 -3.57
CA GLU A 16 -18.80 -11.08 -4.62
C GLU A 16 -17.71 -12.13 -4.41
N ASP A 17 -18.09 -13.40 -4.45
CA ASP A 17 -17.18 -14.53 -4.31
C ASP A 17 -17.00 -15.22 -5.66
N ARG A 18 -15.90 -14.91 -6.37
CA ARG A 18 -15.61 -15.45 -7.69
C ARG A 18 -15.43 -16.97 -7.67
N PHE A 19 -15.10 -17.56 -6.52
CA PHE A 19 -15.02 -19.02 -6.37
C PHE A 19 -16.34 -19.71 -6.75
N GLN A 20 -17.49 -19.09 -6.47
CA GLN A 20 -18.80 -19.66 -6.79
C GLN A 20 -19.04 -19.77 -8.31
N LYS A 21 -18.37 -18.93 -9.10
CA LYS A 21 -18.51 -18.89 -10.57
C LYS A 21 -17.45 -19.74 -11.27
N GLU A 22 -16.25 -19.81 -10.72
CA GLU A 22 -15.09 -20.44 -11.35
C GLU A 22 -14.30 -21.35 -10.38
N PRO A 23 -14.92 -22.36 -9.74
CA PRO A 23 -14.27 -23.19 -8.74
C PRO A 23 -13.14 -24.05 -9.32
N ASN A 24 -13.20 -24.37 -10.62
CA ASN A 24 -12.17 -25.14 -11.33
C ASN A 24 -10.87 -24.36 -11.60
N LYS A 25 -10.87 -23.04 -11.37
CA LYS A 25 -9.67 -22.20 -11.43
C LYS A 25 -9.22 -21.75 -10.04
N ALA A 26 -9.79 -22.35 -8.98
CA ALA A 26 -9.56 -21.89 -7.64
C ALA A 26 -8.09 -22.06 -7.22
N VAL A 27 -7.58 -21.08 -6.47
CA VAL A 27 -6.21 -21.04 -5.99
C VAL A 27 -6.16 -20.67 -4.52
N ASP A 28 -5.17 -21.20 -3.81
CA ASP A 28 -4.82 -20.73 -2.49
C ASP A 28 -4.14 -19.36 -2.57
N VAL A 29 -4.51 -18.49 -1.66
CA VAL A 29 -3.94 -17.14 -1.53
C VAL A 29 -3.22 -17.06 -0.20
N ILE A 30 -1.95 -16.67 -0.20
CA ILE A 30 -1.17 -16.47 1.02
C ILE A 30 -1.07 -14.98 1.36
N LEU A 31 -1.22 -14.67 2.64
CA LEU A 31 -1.22 -13.31 3.20
C LEU A 31 -0.46 -13.26 4.53
N PRO A 32 0.88 -13.11 4.53
CA PRO A 32 1.63 -12.79 5.75
C PRO A 32 1.25 -11.38 6.24
N LEU A 33 0.85 -11.27 7.51
CA LEU A 33 0.28 -10.06 8.08
C LEU A 33 0.91 -9.73 9.44
N LEU A 34 1.11 -8.44 9.71
CA LEU A 34 1.55 -7.96 11.03
C LEU A 34 0.64 -6.86 11.56
N ASN A 35 0.16 -5.97 10.71
CA ASN A 35 -0.88 -4.97 10.94
C ASN A 35 -1.30 -4.50 9.54
N SER A 36 -2.43 -3.83 9.41
CA SER A 36 -2.94 -3.38 8.13
C SER A 36 -3.28 -1.89 8.14
N ASN A 37 -3.98 -1.44 7.09
CA ASN A 37 -4.53 -0.10 6.99
C ASN A 37 -6.08 -0.18 7.05
N PRO A 38 -6.77 0.96 7.26
CA PRO A 38 -8.24 0.98 7.36
C PRO A 38 -9.01 0.44 6.15
N LEU A 39 -8.36 0.20 5.01
CA LEU A 39 -8.96 -0.36 3.79
C LEU A 39 -8.78 -1.88 3.68
N LEU A 40 -8.26 -2.59 4.67
CA LEU A 40 -8.09 -4.04 4.62
C LEU A 40 -9.39 -4.74 4.20
N TYR A 41 -10.53 -4.40 4.80
CA TYR A 41 -11.82 -4.99 4.42
C TYR A 41 -12.07 -4.85 2.91
N LYS A 42 -11.78 -3.68 2.33
CA LYS A 42 -11.92 -3.41 0.89
C LYS A 42 -10.91 -4.18 0.06
N CYS A 43 -9.66 -4.31 0.51
CA CYS A 43 -8.65 -5.13 -0.14
C CYS A 43 -9.10 -6.59 -0.20
N ILE A 44 -9.56 -7.16 0.92
CA ILE A 44 -10.01 -8.56 0.97
C ILE A 44 -11.27 -8.76 0.14
N GLN A 45 -12.27 -7.89 0.26
CA GLN A 45 -13.47 -7.92 -0.59
C GLN A 45 -13.10 -7.89 -2.09
N ASN A 46 -12.13 -7.05 -2.47
CA ASN A 46 -11.61 -7.02 -3.83
C ASN A 46 -10.91 -8.34 -4.23
N PHE A 47 -10.18 -8.99 -3.32
CA PHE A 47 -9.55 -10.28 -3.61
C PHE A 47 -10.61 -11.35 -3.95
N TYR A 48 -11.64 -11.52 -3.12
CA TYR A 48 -12.72 -12.50 -3.39
C TYR A 48 -13.47 -12.22 -4.69
N LYS A 49 -13.66 -10.93 -5.03
CA LYS A 49 -14.32 -10.52 -6.26
C LYS A 49 -13.47 -10.81 -7.50
N ARG A 50 -12.14 -10.67 -7.41
CA ARG A 50 -11.24 -10.79 -8.58
C ARG A 50 -10.64 -12.17 -8.74
N VAL A 51 -10.46 -12.93 -7.66
CA VAL A 51 -9.77 -14.22 -7.63
C VAL A 51 -10.75 -15.29 -7.12
N PRO A 52 -10.85 -16.45 -7.79
CA PRO A 52 -11.54 -17.61 -7.23
C PRO A 52 -10.73 -18.19 -6.07
N ILE A 53 -10.90 -17.64 -4.86
CA ILE A 53 -10.11 -18.04 -3.68
C ILE A 53 -10.60 -19.40 -3.16
N ASN A 54 -9.73 -20.42 -3.24
CA ASN A 54 -9.92 -21.72 -2.59
C ASN A 54 -9.81 -21.55 -1.07
N ARG A 55 -8.65 -21.08 -0.60
CA ARG A 55 -8.39 -20.70 0.80
C ARG A 55 -7.58 -19.42 0.85
N LEU A 56 -7.90 -18.55 1.80
CA LEU A 56 -7.06 -17.40 2.15
C LEU A 56 -6.25 -17.77 3.41
N LEU A 57 -5.00 -18.15 3.20
CA LEU A 57 -4.06 -18.56 4.25
C LEU A 57 -3.34 -17.33 4.80
N VAL A 58 -3.66 -16.93 6.03
CA VAL A 58 -3.13 -15.74 6.69
C VAL A 58 -2.08 -16.15 7.72
N GLY A 59 -0.87 -15.61 7.60
CA GLY A 59 0.16 -15.77 8.63
C GLY A 59 0.13 -14.59 9.58
N ASP A 60 -0.42 -14.76 10.78
CA ASP A 60 -0.51 -13.71 11.80
C ASP A 60 0.82 -13.56 12.54
N GLY A 61 1.61 -12.55 12.18
CA GLY A 61 2.88 -12.21 12.81
C GLY A 61 2.74 -11.47 14.15
N GLY A 62 1.55 -11.42 14.74
CA GLY A 62 1.25 -10.70 15.98
C GLY A 62 0.53 -9.38 15.73
N CYS A 63 -0.59 -9.43 15.01
CA CYS A 63 -1.45 -8.29 14.78
C CYS A 63 -1.94 -7.67 16.09
N THR A 64 -1.83 -6.35 16.17
CA THR A 64 -2.23 -5.54 17.33
C THR A 64 -3.45 -4.66 17.05
N ASP A 65 -3.87 -4.59 15.80
CA ASP A 65 -5.05 -3.88 15.34
C ASP A 65 -6.25 -4.84 15.11
N ASP A 66 -7.31 -4.36 14.46
CA ASP A 66 -8.51 -5.14 14.17
C ASP A 66 -8.38 -6.05 12.93
N SER A 67 -7.19 -6.19 12.34
CA SER A 67 -6.99 -6.91 11.07
C SER A 67 -7.52 -8.34 11.09
N ILE A 68 -7.26 -9.08 12.17
CA ILE A 68 -7.70 -10.48 12.31
C ILE A 68 -9.22 -10.57 12.43
N SER A 69 -9.84 -9.62 13.13
CA SER A 69 -11.30 -9.53 13.26
C SER A 69 -11.96 -9.20 11.92
N VAL A 70 -11.32 -8.34 11.10
CA VAL A 70 -11.76 -8.05 9.72
C VAL A 70 -11.69 -9.30 8.85
N LEU A 71 -10.57 -10.02 8.87
CA LEU A 71 -10.35 -11.22 8.06
C LEU A 71 -11.36 -12.34 8.35
N LYS A 72 -11.70 -12.56 9.63
CA LYS A 72 -12.67 -13.59 10.05
C LYS A 72 -14.09 -13.39 9.49
N GLN A 73 -14.40 -12.22 8.93
CA GLN A 73 -15.70 -11.95 8.30
C GLN A 73 -15.81 -12.55 6.90
N PHE A 74 -14.70 -12.99 6.29
CA PHE A 74 -14.66 -13.52 4.94
C PHE A 74 -14.68 -15.07 4.94
N PRO A 75 -15.25 -15.71 3.91
CA PRO A 75 -15.36 -17.17 3.86
C PRO A 75 -14.00 -17.82 3.53
N ARG A 76 -13.72 -19.02 4.04
CA ARG A 76 -12.51 -19.81 3.71
C ARG A 76 -11.19 -19.10 4.08
N VAL A 77 -11.20 -18.35 5.18
CA VAL A 77 -10.01 -17.77 5.79
C VAL A 77 -9.44 -18.74 6.83
N GLU A 78 -8.16 -19.04 6.72
CA GLU A 78 -7.40 -19.82 7.71
C GLU A 78 -6.29 -18.95 8.28
N ILE A 79 -6.22 -18.85 9.61
CA ILE A 79 -5.25 -18.00 10.30
C ILE A 79 -4.26 -18.89 11.03
N PHE A 80 -2.98 -18.73 10.69
CA PHE A 80 -1.85 -19.40 11.31
C PHE A 80 -1.16 -18.44 12.28
N ASP A 81 -0.97 -18.87 13.53
CA ASP A 81 -0.18 -18.11 14.51
C ASP A 81 1.30 -18.19 14.16
N HIS A 82 1.84 -17.07 13.67
CA HIS A 82 3.23 -16.90 13.26
C HIS A 82 3.95 -15.86 14.15
N THR A 83 3.43 -15.59 15.35
CA THR A 83 3.98 -14.60 16.29
C THR A 83 5.43 -14.88 16.70
N GLU A 84 5.82 -16.15 16.73
CA GLU A 84 7.18 -16.59 17.05
C GLU A 84 8.19 -16.38 15.91
N PHE A 85 7.73 -16.06 14.70
CA PHE A 85 8.61 -15.92 13.54
C PHE A 85 9.27 -14.54 13.48
N VAL A 86 10.59 -14.54 13.40
CA VAL A 86 11.41 -13.31 13.34
C VAL A 86 11.22 -12.53 12.02
N SER A 87 10.91 -13.23 10.93
CA SER A 87 10.87 -12.64 9.59
C SER A 87 9.62 -13.04 8.81
N GLN A 88 9.11 -12.10 8.03
CA GLN A 88 8.00 -12.31 7.09
C GLN A 88 8.33 -13.42 6.08
N GLY A 89 9.60 -13.58 5.69
CA GLY A 89 10.03 -14.65 4.79
C GLY A 89 9.79 -16.06 5.34
N PHE A 90 9.94 -16.26 6.65
CA PHE A 90 9.64 -17.56 7.27
C PHE A 90 8.13 -17.81 7.35
N SER A 91 7.34 -16.77 7.62
CA SER A 91 5.88 -16.84 7.49
C SER A 91 5.47 -17.23 6.08
N ILE A 92 6.02 -16.58 5.04
CA ILE A 92 5.74 -16.91 3.63
C ILE A 92 6.07 -18.38 3.35
N LYS A 93 7.25 -18.86 3.79
CA LYS A 93 7.63 -20.27 3.65
C LYS A 93 6.55 -21.19 4.23
N LYS A 94 6.09 -20.92 5.46
CA LYS A 94 5.06 -21.74 6.13
C LYS A 94 3.71 -21.71 5.42
N LEU A 95 3.31 -20.56 4.89
CA LEU A 95 2.08 -20.45 4.10
C LEU A 95 2.18 -21.21 2.78
N ILE A 96 3.34 -21.17 2.10
CA ILE A 96 3.57 -21.95 0.87
C ILE A 96 3.51 -23.45 1.17
N GLU A 97 4.11 -23.90 2.27
CA GLU A 97 4.04 -25.31 2.72
C GLU A 97 2.61 -25.78 3.01
N ALA A 98 1.68 -24.86 3.31
CA ALA A 98 0.27 -25.13 3.58
C ALA A 98 -0.63 -25.07 2.33
N CYS A 99 -0.14 -24.52 1.21
CA CYS A 99 -0.88 -24.51 -0.04
C CYS A 99 -1.08 -25.94 -0.57
N GLU A 100 -2.27 -26.23 -1.08
CA GLU A 100 -2.68 -27.51 -1.65
C GLU A 100 -3.02 -27.38 -3.13
N THR A 101 -3.37 -26.18 -3.60
CA THR A 101 -3.62 -25.94 -5.03
C THR A 101 -2.32 -25.88 -5.81
N GLU A 102 -2.36 -26.33 -7.08
CA GLU A 102 -1.19 -26.34 -7.97
C GLU A 102 -0.58 -24.94 -8.15
N TYR A 103 -1.43 -23.92 -8.23
CA TYR A 103 -1.04 -22.51 -8.28
C TYR A 103 -1.46 -21.82 -7.00
N MET A 104 -0.61 -20.92 -6.51
CA MET A 104 -0.91 -20.05 -5.37
C MET A 104 -0.65 -18.59 -5.73
N ILE A 105 -1.30 -17.69 -5.01
CA ILE A 105 -1.10 -16.25 -5.15
C ILE A 105 -0.57 -15.69 -3.84
N TYR A 106 0.47 -14.86 -3.92
CA TYR A 106 0.94 -14.06 -2.80
C TYR A 106 0.43 -12.64 -2.92
N PHE A 107 -0.35 -12.20 -1.92
CA PHE A 107 -0.76 -10.81 -1.79
C PHE A 107 -0.19 -10.14 -0.56
N HIS A 108 -0.04 -8.82 -0.66
CA HIS A 108 0.08 -7.95 0.50
C HIS A 108 -1.32 -7.49 0.92
N ALA A 109 -1.48 -7.09 2.17
CA ALA A 109 -2.78 -6.67 2.71
C ALA A 109 -3.26 -5.29 2.23
N ASP A 110 -2.42 -4.56 1.48
CA ASP A 110 -2.61 -3.18 1.06
C ASP A 110 -2.71 -3.00 -0.47
N VAL A 111 -3.06 -4.07 -1.20
CA VAL A 111 -3.19 -4.02 -2.66
C VAL A 111 -4.65 -4.10 -3.11
N PHE A 112 -4.92 -3.48 -4.26
CA PHE A 112 -6.17 -3.62 -5.00
C PHE A 112 -5.86 -4.18 -6.39
N LEU A 113 -6.70 -5.11 -6.83
CA LEU A 113 -6.61 -5.78 -8.11
C LEU A 113 -7.57 -5.12 -9.10
N GLU A 114 -7.06 -4.89 -10.31
CA GLU A 114 -7.87 -4.45 -11.45
C GLU A 114 -8.77 -5.59 -11.95
N GLU A 115 -9.77 -5.23 -12.75
CA GLU A 115 -10.87 -6.13 -13.10
C GLU A 115 -10.43 -7.43 -13.76
N LYS A 116 -9.45 -7.37 -14.64
CA LYS A 116 -8.96 -8.54 -15.38
C LYS A 116 -7.65 -9.09 -14.83
N TRP A 117 -7.25 -8.66 -13.63
CA TRP A 117 -5.96 -9.02 -13.06
C TRP A 117 -5.77 -10.54 -13.02
N PHE A 118 -6.73 -11.28 -12.43
CA PHE A 118 -6.60 -12.73 -12.30
C PHE A 118 -6.60 -13.43 -13.66
N ASP A 119 -7.46 -13.00 -14.60
CA ASP A 119 -7.53 -13.61 -15.93
C ASP A 119 -6.22 -13.49 -16.71
N VAL A 120 -5.62 -12.30 -16.66
CA VAL A 120 -4.32 -12.04 -17.30
C VAL A 120 -3.21 -12.83 -16.61
N MET A 121 -3.17 -12.84 -15.28
CA MET A 121 -2.14 -13.56 -14.52
C MET A 121 -2.26 -15.08 -14.75
N TYR A 122 -3.46 -15.63 -14.62
CA TYR A 122 -3.75 -17.06 -14.80
C TYR A 122 -3.43 -17.53 -16.23
N ALA A 123 -3.68 -16.71 -17.25
CA ALA A 123 -3.31 -17.03 -18.64
C ALA A 123 -1.79 -17.11 -18.88
N ASN A 124 -0.98 -16.52 -18.00
CA ASN A 124 0.49 -16.52 -18.10
C ASN A 124 1.17 -17.53 -17.17
N ARG A 125 0.42 -18.29 -16.37
CA ARG A 125 0.95 -19.18 -15.32
C ARG A 125 1.98 -20.21 -15.82
N GLU A 126 1.83 -20.70 -17.05
CA GLU A 126 2.73 -21.69 -17.65
C GLU A 126 4.06 -21.10 -18.15
N LYS A 127 4.18 -19.77 -18.22
CA LYS A 127 5.37 -19.11 -18.80
C LYS A 127 6.54 -19.05 -17.83
N ASN A 128 6.24 -18.82 -16.54
CA ASN A 128 7.24 -18.69 -15.49
C ASN A 128 6.66 -19.22 -14.17
N PRO A 129 7.47 -19.92 -13.34
CA PRO A 129 7.02 -20.44 -12.06
C PRO A 129 6.74 -19.33 -11.01
N TRP A 130 7.24 -18.10 -11.26
CA TRP A 130 7.01 -16.93 -10.42
C TRP A 130 7.05 -15.66 -11.26
N PHE A 131 6.01 -14.84 -11.19
CA PHE A 131 5.90 -13.60 -11.95
C PHE A 131 4.95 -12.62 -11.26
N GLU A 132 5.09 -11.34 -11.59
CA GLU A 132 4.33 -10.25 -10.98
C GLU A 132 3.68 -9.36 -12.05
N SER A 133 2.60 -8.68 -11.68
CA SER A 133 1.98 -7.65 -12.52
C SER A 133 2.69 -6.30 -12.35
N GLY A 134 2.52 -5.40 -13.32
CA GLY A 134 2.95 -4.01 -13.16
C GLY A 134 2.28 -3.33 -11.95
N ARG A 135 3.02 -2.45 -11.27
CA ARG A 135 2.54 -1.73 -10.08
C ARG A 135 2.12 -0.30 -10.41
N LYS A 136 0.91 0.09 -10.00
CA LYS A 136 0.50 1.50 -9.88
C LYS A 136 0.44 1.88 -8.40
N MET A 137 1.04 3.01 -8.05
CA MET A 137 0.97 3.55 -6.68
C MET A 137 -0.22 4.50 -6.57
N VAL A 138 -1.08 4.26 -5.59
CA VAL A 138 -2.15 5.19 -5.22
C VAL A 138 -1.88 5.71 -3.82
N THR A 139 -2.10 7.00 -3.62
CA THR A 139 -2.00 7.64 -2.32
C THR A 139 -3.31 8.33 -2.02
N LEU A 140 -3.95 7.96 -0.92
CA LEU A 140 -5.07 8.69 -0.34
C LEU A 140 -4.49 9.69 0.65
N ILE A 141 -4.78 10.97 0.42
CA ILE A 141 -4.32 12.05 1.30
C ILE A 141 -5.53 12.50 2.10
N VAL A 142 -5.51 12.22 3.41
CA VAL A 142 -6.33 12.92 4.38
C VAL A 142 -5.48 14.06 4.91
N TRP A 143 -5.95 15.28 4.71
CA TRP A 143 -5.30 16.48 5.22
C TRP A 143 -6.27 17.16 6.19
N ASP A 144 -5.84 17.28 7.43
CA ASP A 144 -6.52 18.05 8.47
C ASP A 144 -5.79 19.40 8.58
N PRO A 145 -6.24 20.44 7.86
CA PRO A 145 -5.72 21.78 8.10
C PRO A 145 -6.15 22.17 9.51
N LYS A 146 -5.21 22.59 10.36
CA LYS A 146 -5.57 23.20 11.65
C LYS A 146 -6.45 24.40 11.35
N HIS A 147 -7.75 24.24 11.54
CA HIS A 147 -8.71 25.31 11.30
C HIS A 147 -8.54 26.36 12.38
N ASP A 148 -8.25 27.60 11.98
CA ASP A 148 -8.40 28.73 12.88
C ASP A 148 -9.89 28.89 13.20
N GLN A 149 -10.27 29.06 14.47
CA GLN A 149 -11.67 29.30 14.82
C GLN A 149 -12.22 30.57 14.15
N ASN A 150 -11.34 31.50 13.76
CA ASN A 150 -11.67 32.70 13.01
C ASN A 150 -11.77 32.44 11.48
N GLU A 151 -11.22 31.34 10.97
CA GLU A 151 -11.28 30.99 9.56
C GLU A 151 -12.62 30.34 9.23
N ARG A 152 -13.23 30.74 8.10
CA ARG A 152 -14.49 30.17 7.59
C ARG A 152 -14.44 28.63 7.58
N ALA A 153 -15.55 27.99 7.95
CA ALA A 153 -15.61 26.53 8.05
C ALA A 153 -15.42 25.79 6.69
N TYR A 154 -15.58 26.50 5.55
CA TYR A 154 -15.58 25.94 4.19
C TYR A 154 -16.32 24.59 4.11
N SER A 155 -17.43 24.48 4.86
CA SER A 155 -18.03 23.18 5.16
C SER A 155 -19.10 22.84 4.14
N GLY A 156 -18.92 21.73 3.44
CA GLY A 156 -19.98 21.14 2.62
C GLY A 156 -21.06 20.42 3.45
N SER A 157 -20.90 20.34 4.77
CA SER A 157 -21.86 19.74 5.69
C SER A 157 -22.24 20.71 6.80
N GLN A 158 -23.52 21.05 6.89
CA GLN A 158 -24.04 22.01 7.87
C GLN A 158 -25.29 21.43 8.54
N PHE A 159 -25.54 21.84 9.78
CA PHE A 159 -26.76 21.52 10.51
C PHE A 159 -27.43 22.84 10.94
N GLY A 160 -28.73 22.97 10.75
CA GLY A 160 -29.44 24.20 11.07
C GLY A 160 -30.91 23.99 11.45
N LEU A 161 -31.43 24.89 12.27
CA LEU A 161 -32.81 24.86 12.72
C LEU A 161 -33.75 25.28 11.58
N SER A 162 -34.59 24.36 11.10
CA SER A 162 -35.42 24.59 9.91
C SER A 162 -36.35 25.80 10.03
N SER A 163 -36.88 26.11 11.22
CA SER A 163 -37.76 27.27 11.41
C SER A 163 -37.03 28.61 11.27
N ALA A 164 -35.74 28.67 11.65
CA ALA A 164 -34.90 29.84 11.44
C ALA A 164 -34.51 29.97 9.96
N LEU A 165 -34.10 28.86 9.34
CA LEU A 165 -33.68 28.83 7.93
C LEU A 165 -34.82 29.17 6.96
N LYS A 166 -36.06 28.77 7.25
CA LYS A 166 -37.22 29.11 6.40
C LYS A 166 -37.43 30.62 6.25
N LYS A 167 -37.30 31.38 7.36
CA LYS A 167 -37.42 32.85 7.33
C LYS A 167 -36.33 33.53 6.50
N VAL A 168 -35.15 32.90 6.48
CA VAL A 168 -33.99 33.38 5.73
C VAL A 168 -34.10 33.02 4.26
N ALA A 169 -34.60 31.83 3.94
CA ALA A 169 -34.76 31.35 2.57
C ALA A 169 -35.67 32.24 1.72
N GLU A 170 -36.67 32.91 2.32
CA GLU A 170 -37.52 33.89 1.63
C GLU A 170 -36.76 35.10 1.08
N LYS A 171 -35.52 35.33 1.54
CA LYS A 171 -34.64 36.43 1.10
C LYS A 171 -33.56 36.00 0.10
N ILE A 172 -33.54 34.72 -0.27
CA ILE A 172 -32.52 34.15 -1.15
C ILE A 172 -33.11 34.05 -2.56
N ASP A 173 -32.50 34.75 -3.50
CA ASP A 173 -32.83 34.68 -4.92
C ASP A 173 -32.02 33.55 -5.62
N ASP A 174 -32.49 33.10 -6.79
CA ASP A 174 -31.86 32.05 -7.61
C ASP A 174 -30.70 32.62 -8.46
N ASP A 175 -29.66 33.14 -7.80
CA ASP A 175 -28.53 33.78 -8.47
C ASP A 175 -27.14 33.50 -7.84
N PHE A 176 -26.67 34.34 -6.93
CA PHE A 176 -25.28 34.47 -6.49
C PHE A 176 -24.92 33.61 -5.28
N LEU A 177 -25.75 32.62 -4.95
CA LEU A 177 -25.57 31.72 -3.81
C LEU A 177 -24.91 30.40 -4.22
N GLN A 178 -23.63 30.45 -4.60
CA GLN A 178 -22.85 29.27 -4.95
C GLN A 178 -21.46 29.32 -4.33
N ARG A 179 -21.12 28.33 -3.48
CA ARG A 179 -19.86 28.24 -2.72
C ARG A 179 -19.64 29.39 -1.74
N ASN A 180 -20.70 30.16 -1.47
CA ASN A 180 -20.73 31.22 -0.48
C ASN A 180 -21.90 31.09 0.52
N GLU A 181 -22.66 30.00 0.42
CA GLU A 181 -23.92 29.78 1.14
C GLU A 181 -23.78 29.82 2.65
N ASP A 182 -22.70 29.25 3.21
CA ASP A 182 -22.45 29.23 4.63
C ASP A 182 -22.26 30.63 5.23
N LEU A 183 -21.63 31.55 4.49
CA LEU A 183 -21.47 32.93 4.94
C LEU A 183 -22.79 33.69 4.87
N ILE A 184 -23.49 33.60 3.73
CA ILE A 184 -24.72 34.35 3.50
C ILE A 184 -25.82 33.87 4.45
N ILE A 185 -25.96 32.55 4.63
CA ILE A 185 -26.95 31.98 5.57
C ILE A 185 -26.58 32.34 7.01
N ALA A 186 -25.30 32.27 7.41
CA ALA A 186 -24.90 32.68 8.75
C ALA A 186 -25.22 34.14 9.04
N GLU A 187 -24.96 35.04 8.09
CA GLU A 187 -25.28 36.47 8.22
C GLU A 187 -26.79 36.71 8.32
N LEU A 188 -27.59 36.05 7.46
CA LEU A 188 -29.03 36.22 7.45
C LEU A 188 -29.73 35.63 8.69
N VAL A 189 -29.15 34.58 9.31
CA VAL A 189 -29.60 34.01 10.59
C VAL A 189 -29.11 34.84 11.80
N GLY A 190 -28.07 35.65 11.60
CA GLY A 190 -27.44 36.49 12.62
C GLY A 190 -26.25 35.80 13.30
N MET A 191 -25.13 36.52 13.41
CA MET A 191 -23.84 35.99 13.91
C MET A 191 -23.91 35.38 15.32
N GLU A 192 -24.76 35.89 16.21
CA GLU A 192 -24.92 35.36 17.58
C GLU A 192 -25.48 33.92 17.60
N ASN A 193 -26.16 33.49 16.53
CA ASN A 193 -26.75 32.16 16.41
C ASN A 193 -25.89 31.19 15.60
N TYR A 194 -24.78 31.66 15.02
CA TYR A 194 -23.84 30.84 14.28
C TYR A 194 -22.75 30.33 15.21
N THR A 195 -22.47 29.02 15.18
CA THR A 195 -21.40 28.41 15.97
C THR A 195 -20.77 27.27 15.16
N LYS A 196 -19.48 27.04 15.39
CA LYS A 196 -18.75 25.90 14.84
C LYS A 196 -18.63 24.82 15.90
N VAL A 197 -18.99 23.59 15.53
CA VAL A 197 -18.78 22.40 16.36
C VAL A 197 -17.41 21.83 16.00
N THR A 198 -16.48 21.85 16.94
CA THR A 198 -15.08 21.38 16.74
C THR A 198 -14.85 19.95 17.23
N GLU A 199 -15.87 19.37 17.87
CA GLU A 199 -15.88 18.02 18.43
C GLU A 199 -16.09 16.94 17.37
N THR A 200 -16.40 17.32 16.13
CA THR A 200 -16.61 16.42 14.99
C THR A 200 -16.05 17.00 13.70
N PHE A 201 -15.89 16.17 12.68
CA PHE A 201 -15.42 16.55 11.35
C PHE A 201 -16.16 15.78 10.26
N HIS A 202 -15.97 16.17 9.01
CA HIS A 202 -16.42 15.41 7.83
C HIS A 202 -15.28 15.32 6.82
N TYR A 203 -15.28 14.28 5.99
CA TYR A 203 -14.30 14.14 4.92
C TYR A 203 -14.82 14.83 3.66
N HIS A 204 -14.15 15.90 3.21
CA HIS A 204 -14.42 16.52 1.92
C HIS A 204 -13.49 15.95 0.85
N GLN A 205 -14.04 15.20 -0.11
CA GLN A 205 -13.24 14.57 -1.17
C GLN A 205 -13.01 15.54 -2.33
N MET A 206 -11.76 15.86 -2.62
CA MET A 206 -11.39 16.64 -3.81
C MET A 206 -10.95 15.70 -4.93
N LEU A 207 -11.87 15.46 -5.88
CA LEU A 207 -11.64 14.61 -7.05
C LEU A 207 -11.92 15.40 -8.33
N SER A 208 -11.24 15.04 -9.41
CA SER A 208 -11.50 15.63 -10.74
C SER A 208 -12.92 15.26 -11.19
N LYS A 209 -13.81 16.26 -11.14
CA LYS A 209 -15.21 16.15 -11.60
C LYS A 209 -15.26 16.22 -13.14
N ARG A 210 -16.24 15.56 -13.76
CA ARG A 210 -16.43 15.46 -15.22
C ARG A 210 -17.63 16.31 -15.71
N GLY A 211 -17.85 17.48 -15.12
CA GLY A 211 -18.91 18.39 -15.55
C GLY A 211 -18.42 19.34 -16.64
N GLU A 212 -19.26 19.66 -17.63
CA GLU A 212 -18.94 20.65 -18.67
C GLU A 212 -18.74 22.07 -18.12
N LYS A 213 -19.29 22.34 -16.92
CA LYS A 213 -19.30 23.66 -16.29
C LYS A 213 -18.19 23.88 -15.25
N GLU A 214 -17.51 22.83 -14.80
CA GLU A 214 -16.39 22.97 -13.86
C GLU A 214 -15.08 22.60 -14.59
N PRO A 215 -14.05 23.47 -14.57
CA PRO A 215 -12.79 23.14 -15.18
C PRO A 215 -12.19 21.88 -14.54
N PRO A 216 -11.45 21.06 -15.30
CA PRO A 216 -10.76 19.92 -14.72
C PRO A 216 -9.83 20.42 -13.63
N MET A 217 -9.91 19.82 -12.45
CA MET A 217 -9.00 20.13 -11.36
C MET A 217 -7.56 19.79 -11.79
N LEU A 218 -6.75 20.83 -11.98
CA LEU A 218 -5.30 20.73 -12.14
C LEU A 218 -4.72 20.69 -10.73
N LEU A 219 -4.49 19.49 -10.23
CA LEU A 219 -3.70 19.29 -9.02
C LEU A 219 -2.24 19.54 -9.38
N ASP A 220 -1.77 20.77 -9.22
CA ASP A 220 -0.34 21.10 -9.16
C ASP A 220 0.24 20.63 -7.82
N PHE A 221 0.06 19.34 -7.51
CA PHE A 221 0.89 18.68 -6.52
C PHE A 221 2.28 18.53 -7.15
N ILE A 222 3.12 19.56 -6.99
CA ILE A 222 4.57 19.33 -6.94
C ILE A 222 4.73 18.22 -5.91
N PRO A 223 5.23 17.03 -6.31
CA PRO A 223 4.88 15.77 -5.66
C PRO A 223 5.03 15.91 -4.15
N PRO A 224 3.98 15.57 -3.37
CA PRO A 224 4.08 15.71 -1.93
C PRO A 224 5.28 14.88 -1.50
N LYS A 225 6.22 15.50 -0.77
CA LYS A 225 7.32 14.75 -0.17
C LYS A 225 6.73 13.90 0.94
N ILE A 226 6.17 12.75 0.59
CA ILE A 226 5.73 11.73 1.55
C ILE A 226 7.00 11.23 2.21
N ARG A 227 7.27 11.73 3.41
CA ARG A 227 8.34 11.24 4.28
C ARG A 227 7.65 10.38 5.32
N ARG A 228 8.04 9.11 5.42
CA ARG A 228 7.76 8.36 6.65
C ARG A 228 8.56 9.04 7.76
N LYS A 229 8.02 9.08 8.97
CA LYS A 229 8.80 9.52 10.14
C LYS A 229 10.02 8.61 10.22
N ASP A 230 11.21 9.20 10.22
CA ASP A 230 12.45 8.45 10.29
C ASP A 230 12.43 7.65 11.61
N ASP A 231 12.42 6.32 11.50
CA ASP A 231 12.69 5.40 12.61
C ASP A 231 13.99 4.67 12.27
N PRO A 232 15.13 5.16 12.78
CA PRO A 232 16.42 4.56 12.49
C PRO A 232 16.51 3.09 12.90
N VAL A 233 15.77 2.65 13.93
CA VAL A 233 15.81 1.24 14.37
C VAL A 233 15.13 0.36 13.33
N TRP A 234 13.93 0.76 12.90
CA TRP A 234 13.18 0.06 11.86
C TRP A 234 13.94 0.05 10.52
N GLU A 235 14.48 1.19 10.09
CA GLU A 235 15.23 1.30 8.84
C GLU A 235 16.48 0.41 8.86
N LYS A 236 17.26 0.45 9.94
CA LYS A 236 18.42 -0.43 10.11
C LYS A 236 18.03 -1.89 9.96
N ARG A 237 16.94 -2.31 10.63
CA ARG A 237 16.44 -3.70 10.54
C ARG A 237 16.07 -4.07 9.11
N ILE A 238 15.25 -3.25 8.43
CA ILE A 238 14.75 -3.55 7.08
C ILE A 238 15.88 -3.62 6.07
N TYR A 239 16.78 -2.63 6.04
CA TYR A 239 17.87 -2.65 5.07
C TYR A 239 18.84 -3.79 5.35
N THR A 240 19.08 -4.13 6.62
CA THR A 240 19.89 -5.31 7.01
C THR A 240 19.27 -6.60 6.49
N MET A 241 17.97 -6.80 6.69
CA MET A 241 17.24 -7.97 6.20
C MET A 241 17.29 -8.05 4.67
N GLN A 242 17.12 -6.92 3.97
CA GLN A 242 17.14 -6.89 2.51
C GLN A 242 18.49 -7.33 1.94
N TRP A 243 19.59 -6.67 2.32
CA TRP A 243 20.87 -6.99 1.70
C TRP A 243 21.38 -8.38 2.12
N LYS A 244 21.23 -8.76 3.40
CA LYS A 244 21.61 -10.10 3.87
C LYS A 244 20.75 -11.18 3.23
N GLY A 245 19.45 -10.94 3.05
CA GLY A 245 18.56 -11.86 2.35
C GLY A 245 19.02 -12.11 0.91
N LEU A 246 19.30 -11.04 0.17
CA LEU A 246 19.79 -11.14 -1.22
C LEU A 246 21.14 -11.86 -1.30
N VAL A 247 22.10 -11.53 -0.43
CA VAL A 247 23.41 -12.18 -0.42
C VAL A 247 23.30 -13.66 -0.06
N LYS A 248 22.49 -13.99 0.96
CA LYS A 248 22.38 -15.36 1.46
C LYS A 248 21.72 -16.31 0.47
N TYR A 249 20.69 -15.86 -0.26
CA TYR A 249 19.83 -16.76 -1.03
C TYR A 249 19.93 -16.60 -2.55
N CYS A 250 20.68 -15.62 -3.06
CA CYS A 250 20.73 -15.35 -4.49
C CYS A 250 22.17 -15.27 -5.02
N GLU A 251 22.34 -15.68 -6.28
CA GLU A 251 23.53 -15.37 -7.05
C GLU A 251 23.48 -13.92 -7.60
N PRO A 252 24.62 -13.24 -7.73
CA PRO A 252 24.64 -11.82 -8.08
C PRO A 252 24.40 -11.55 -9.58
N ASN A 253 23.25 -10.96 -9.90
CA ASN A 253 22.93 -10.43 -11.23
C ASN A 253 22.75 -8.89 -11.23
N GLY A 254 22.53 -8.30 -12.41
CA GLY A 254 22.49 -6.84 -12.59
C GLY A 254 21.54 -6.11 -11.63
N TYR A 255 20.29 -6.55 -11.51
CA TYR A 255 19.31 -5.85 -10.67
C TYR A 255 19.52 -6.14 -9.17
N LEU A 256 19.91 -7.36 -8.81
CA LEU A 256 20.18 -7.74 -7.41
C LEU A 256 21.37 -6.98 -6.83
N ARG A 257 22.43 -6.77 -7.64
CA ARG A 257 23.60 -5.97 -7.24
C ARG A 257 23.21 -4.55 -6.84
N ASN A 258 22.30 -3.94 -7.59
CA ASN A 258 21.81 -2.60 -7.29
C ASN A 258 21.01 -2.56 -5.99
N GLY A 259 20.19 -3.60 -5.72
CA GLY A 259 19.46 -3.76 -4.46
C GLY A 259 20.38 -3.86 -3.23
N VAL A 260 21.38 -4.74 -3.29
CA VAL A 260 22.39 -4.90 -2.22
C VAL A 260 23.16 -3.59 -1.99
N ARG A 261 23.69 -2.97 -3.04
CA ARG A 261 24.45 -1.71 -2.94
C ARG A 261 23.64 -0.56 -2.36
N SER A 262 22.38 -0.43 -2.78
CA SER A 262 21.48 0.61 -2.28
C SER A 262 21.20 0.43 -0.78
N SER A 263 20.94 -0.80 -0.35
CA SER A 263 20.70 -1.13 1.06
C SER A 263 21.93 -0.85 1.93
N ILE A 264 23.13 -1.28 1.50
CA ILE A 264 24.39 -1.02 2.21
C ILE A 264 24.68 0.48 2.29
N LYS A 265 24.46 1.24 1.21
CA LYS A 265 24.63 2.69 1.20
C LYS A 265 23.76 3.37 2.27
N ILE A 266 22.53 2.90 2.46
CA ILE A 266 21.63 3.45 3.48
C ILE A 266 22.10 3.03 4.89
N LEU A 267 22.48 1.77 5.11
CA LEU A 267 23.02 1.34 6.40
C LEU A 267 24.28 2.09 6.82
N ARG A 268 25.17 2.42 5.87
CA ARG A 268 26.34 3.28 6.14
C ARG A 268 25.93 4.69 6.57
N LYS A 269 24.91 5.29 5.93
CA LYS A 269 24.37 6.59 6.36
C LYS A 269 23.76 6.55 7.76
N LEU A 270 23.23 5.40 8.16
CA LEU A 270 22.64 5.17 9.48
C LEU A 270 23.67 4.72 10.54
N ASN A 271 24.97 4.68 10.22
CA ASN A 271 26.04 4.14 11.06
C ASN A 271 25.73 2.72 11.57
N ALA A 272 25.24 1.85 10.67
CA ALA A 272 24.76 0.50 10.98
C ALA A 272 25.34 -0.59 10.07
N PHE A 273 26.49 -0.32 9.44
CA PHE A 273 27.20 -1.27 8.59
C PHE A 273 28.65 -1.41 9.09
N GLU A 274 28.96 -2.56 9.70
CA GLU A 274 30.28 -2.84 10.28
C GLU A 274 31.12 -3.63 9.27
N ASP A 275 31.96 -2.95 8.48
CA ASP A 275 32.63 -3.55 7.31
C ASP A 275 33.37 -4.88 7.63
N GLU A 276 34.12 -4.98 8.71
CA GLU A 276 34.87 -6.21 9.04
C GLU A 276 33.96 -7.39 9.41
N LYS A 277 32.96 -7.14 10.26
CA LYS A 277 31.96 -8.15 10.65
C LYS A 277 31.15 -8.62 9.44
N GLU A 278 30.79 -7.69 8.56
CA GLU A 278 30.00 -8.02 7.38
C GLU A 278 30.82 -8.72 6.30
N LYS A 279 32.11 -8.40 6.14
CA LYS A 279 33.03 -9.18 5.28
C LYS A 279 33.11 -10.64 5.73
N GLU A 280 33.30 -10.87 7.01
CA GLU A 280 33.34 -12.21 7.60
C GLU A 280 32.02 -12.96 7.33
N TRP A 281 30.88 -12.32 7.60
CA TRP A 281 29.57 -12.91 7.34
C TRP A 281 29.37 -13.27 5.86
N VAL A 282 29.75 -12.40 4.92
CA VAL A 282 29.63 -12.68 3.49
C VAL A 282 30.56 -13.81 3.06
N ASN A 283 31.81 -13.84 3.50
CA ASN A 283 32.75 -14.93 3.20
C ASN A 283 32.22 -16.29 3.66
N ASN A 284 31.61 -16.33 4.85
CA ASN A 284 31.07 -17.55 5.43
C ASN A 284 29.71 -17.96 4.82
N THR A 285 28.93 -17.00 4.32
CA THR A 285 27.55 -17.25 3.86
C THR A 285 27.46 -17.42 2.34
N ASN A 286 28.04 -16.51 1.58
CA ASN A 286 28.05 -16.55 0.12
C ASN A 286 29.24 -15.73 -0.42
N PRO A 287 30.43 -16.34 -0.55
CA PRO A 287 31.66 -15.63 -0.92
C PRO A 287 31.62 -15.06 -2.35
N VAL A 288 30.71 -15.50 -3.23
CA VAL A 288 30.57 -14.96 -4.59
C VAL A 288 30.20 -13.46 -4.57
N TRP A 289 29.56 -12.99 -3.50
CA TRP A 289 29.22 -11.58 -3.32
C TRP A 289 30.39 -10.71 -2.85
N PHE A 290 31.48 -11.28 -2.36
CA PHE A 290 32.55 -10.53 -1.70
C PHE A 290 33.16 -9.46 -2.62
N ASP A 291 33.59 -9.87 -3.82
CA ASP A 291 34.17 -8.98 -4.83
C ASP A 291 33.17 -7.94 -5.37
N ILE A 292 31.87 -8.18 -5.20
CA ILE A 292 30.82 -7.30 -5.73
C ILE A 292 30.49 -6.17 -4.75
N ILE A 293 30.57 -6.48 -3.46
CA ILE A 293 30.32 -5.56 -2.37
C ILE A 293 31.58 -4.76 -2.03
N TRP A 294 32.74 -5.42 -1.90
CA TRP A 294 34.01 -4.79 -1.49
C TRP A 294 35.09 -4.79 -2.57
N GLY A 295 34.99 -5.66 -3.58
CA GLY A 295 35.94 -5.61 -4.67
C GLY A 295 35.86 -4.25 -5.36
N ARG A 296 36.99 -3.54 -5.37
CA ARG A 296 37.25 -2.61 -6.46
C ARG A 296 37.16 -3.46 -7.71
N THR A 297 36.47 -3.02 -8.76
CA THR A 297 36.66 -3.59 -10.10
C THR A 297 38.12 -3.35 -10.48
N ASN A 298 39.02 -4.19 -9.99
CA ASN A 298 40.40 -4.20 -10.42
C ASN A 298 40.34 -4.93 -11.74
N ILE A 299 40.25 -4.16 -12.82
CA ILE A 299 40.19 -4.66 -14.21
C ILE A 299 41.26 -5.74 -14.46
N SER A 300 42.37 -5.70 -13.71
CA SER A 300 43.43 -6.72 -13.70
C SER A 300 42.98 -8.14 -13.32
N ASP A 301 42.06 -8.32 -12.38
CA ASP A 301 41.65 -9.65 -11.91
C ASP A 301 40.61 -10.30 -12.83
N VAL A 302 39.79 -9.48 -13.48
CA VAL A 302 38.91 -9.91 -14.58
C VAL A 302 39.73 -10.32 -15.81
N LEU A 303 40.77 -9.55 -16.15
CA LEU A 303 41.71 -9.88 -17.21
C LEU A 303 42.49 -11.17 -16.91
N ARG A 304 42.94 -11.39 -15.66
CA ARG A 304 43.60 -12.65 -15.25
C ARG A 304 42.70 -13.87 -15.40
N LYS A 305 41.42 -13.77 -15.02
CA LYS A 305 40.46 -14.87 -15.17
C LYS A 305 40.11 -15.15 -16.64
N LEU A 306 40.18 -14.15 -17.53
CA LEU A 306 40.00 -14.33 -18.98
C LEU A 306 41.24 -14.93 -19.65
N ILE A 307 42.44 -14.52 -19.25
CA ILE A 307 43.70 -15.06 -19.79
C ILE A 307 43.87 -16.54 -19.40
N ASN A 308 43.57 -16.91 -18.16
CA ASN A 308 43.65 -18.32 -17.70
C ASN A 308 42.52 -19.23 -18.23
N LYS A 309 41.62 -18.71 -19.06
CA LYS A 309 40.57 -19.49 -19.74
C LYS A 309 40.87 -19.69 -21.23
N VAL A 310 41.83 -18.95 -21.78
CA VAL A 310 42.22 -18.95 -23.19
C VAL A 310 43.61 -19.57 -23.40
N PHE A 311 44.40 -19.68 -22.34
CA PHE A 311 45.65 -20.43 -22.24
C PHE A 311 45.55 -21.46 -21.12
#